data_AF-A0A3C0GNF7-F1
#
_entry.id   AF-A0A3C0GNF7-F1
#
_cell.length_a   1.000
_cell.length_b   1.000
_cell.length_c   1.000
_cell.angle_alpha   90.00
_cell.angle_beta   90.00
_cell.angle_gamma   90.00
#
_symmetry.space_group_name_H-M   'P 1'
#
loop_
_entity.id
_entity.type
_entity.pdbx_description
1 polymer ?
#
loop_
_entity_poly.entity_id
_entity_poly.type
_entity_poly.pdbx_seq_one_letter_code
_entity_poly.pdbx_strand_id
1 'polypeptide(L)'
;MTPILFVDRDGTLIEEPADFQIDAYEKIRFVRDVIPAMLKLRDAGYQFVIVSNQDGLGSEGYPQASFDGPNDLMLQIFASQGIVFRDVLIDGTWPHDNAPTRKPGIGMMLPYLQDRSIDWARSAMVGDRPTDIQFAQNMNIRGFQLRTEQFGGEWDWNGIAHELADAPRRATVQRNTRETRIRVEVDLDRSAEPQTHTGLPFFDHMLEQIGKHGGFALSVQAEGDLHIDEHHTIEDTGLALGQALREALGDKRGI
;
A
#
# COMPACT_ATOMS: atom_id res chain seq x y z
N MET A 1 3.60 -1.54 -14.69
CA MET A 1 2.33 -0.90 -14.31
C MET A 1 2.56 -0.19 -12.97
N THR A 2 1.95 0.97 -12.77
CA THR A 2 2.17 1.82 -11.60
C THR A 2 0.90 1.88 -10.75
N PRO A 3 0.96 1.57 -9.45
CA PRO A 3 -0.22 1.65 -8.60
C PRO A 3 -0.54 3.10 -8.27
N ILE A 4 -1.83 3.40 -8.11
CA ILE A 4 -2.31 4.71 -7.68
C ILE A 4 -2.96 4.57 -6.32
N LEU A 5 -2.56 5.45 -5.40
CA LEU A 5 -3.30 5.70 -4.18
C LEU A 5 -4.19 6.93 -4.40
N PHE A 6 -5.49 6.68 -4.51
CA PHE A 6 -6.50 7.72 -4.46
C PHE A 6 -6.68 8.13 -3.00
N VAL A 7 -6.67 9.43 -2.73
CA VAL A 7 -6.74 9.96 -1.36
C VAL A 7 -7.81 11.04 -1.27
N ASP A 8 -8.67 10.98 -0.27
CA ASP A 8 -9.45 12.16 0.10
C ASP A 8 -8.54 13.24 0.67
N ARG A 9 -9.03 14.47 0.70
CA ARG A 9 -8.31 15.63 1.23
C ARG A 9 -8.71 15.91 2.67
N ASP A 10 -9.97 16.27 2.89
CA ASP A 10 -10.48 16.67 4.19
C ASP A 10 -10.70 15.43 5.06
N GLY A 11 -10.29 15.51 6.33
CA GLY A 11 -10.30 14.36 7.25
C GLY A 11 -9.21 13.31 6.97
N THR A 12 -8.47 13.45 5.86
CA THR A 12 -7.56 12.40 5.35
C THR A 12 -6.11 12.89 5.17
N LEU A 13 -5.88 13.89 4.33
CA LEU A 13 -4.56 14.55 4.22
C LEU A 13 -4.42 15.66 5.26
N ILE A 14 -5.50 16.40 5.46
CA ILE A 14 -5.63 17.50 6.41
C ILE A 14 -6.86 17.29 7.29
N GLU A 15 -6.82 17.76 8.53
CA GLU A 15 -7.94 17.67 9.46
C GLU A 15 -9.13 18.47 8.93
N GLU A 16 -10.33 17.91 9.05
CA GLU A 16 -11.56 18.59 8.64
C GLU A 16 -12.03 19.53 9.76
N PRO A 17 -12.21 20.84 9.49
CA PRO A 17 -12.70 21.78 10.48
C PRO A 17 -14.19 21.57 10.75
N ALA A 18 -14.70 22.13 11.86
CA ALA A 18 -16.10 21.95 12.29
C ALA A 18 -17.14 22.48 11.29
N ASP A 19 -16.76 23.41 10.41
CA ASP A 19 -17.60 23.96 9.34
C ASP A 19 -17.37 23.25 7.99
N PHE A 20 -16.57 22.19 7.96
CA PHE A 20 -16.31 21.33 6.80
C PHE A 20 -15.68 22.07 5.60
N GLN A 21 -15.10 23.25 5.82
CA GLN A 21 -14.50 24.08 4.76
C GLN A 21 -13.14 24.64 5.16
N ILE A 22 -12.13 24.39 4.32
CA ILE A 22 -10.75 24.87 4.50
C ILE A 22 -10.52 26.04 3.56
N ASP A 23 -11.11 27.17 3.92
CA ASP A 23 -11.16 28.44 3.18
C ASP A 23 -10.19 29.51 3.72
N ALA A 24 -9.35 29.14 4.69
CA ALA A 24 -8.38 30.02 5.35
C ALA A 24 -7.12 29.24 5.76
N TYR A 25 -5.98 29.93 5.79
CA TYR A 25 -4.68 29.31 6.10
C TYR A 25 -4.61 28.76 7.53
N GLU A 26 -5.25 29.41 8.48
CA GLU A 26 -5.22 29.06 9.90
C GLU A 26 -5.89 27.71 10.17
N LYS A 27 -6.77 27.26 9.27
CA LYS A 27 -7.48 25.98 9.36
C LYS A 27 -6.64 24.79 8.89
N ILE A 28 -5.52 24.99 8.20
CA ILE A 28 -4.70 23.88 7.70
C ILE A 28 -3.99 23.18 8.87
N ARG A 29 -4.36 21.93 9.11
CA ARG A 29 -3.65 21.00 10.01
C ARG A 29 -3.48 19.69 9.27
N PHE A 30 -2.25 19.17 9.18
CA PHE A 30 -2.01 17.89 8.54
C PHE A 30 -2.42 16.75 9.48
N VAL A 31 -3.07 15.72 8.92
CA VAL A 31 -3.35 14.51 9.69
C VAL A 31 -2.04 13.89 10.16
N ARG A 32 -2.03 13.39 11.40
CA ARG A 32 -0.84 12.80 12.01
C ARG A 32 -0.24 11.70 11.11
N ASP A 33 1.08 11.73 10.97
CA ASP A 33 1.89 10.76 10.22
C ASP A 33 1.60 10.65 8.71
N VAL A 34 0.79 11.55 8.13
CA VAL A 34 0.48 11.55 6.68
C VAL A 34 1.72 11.66 5.81
N ILE A 35 2.62 12.60 6.12
CA ILE A 35 3.84 12.84 5.34
C ILE A 35 4.77 11.60 5.34
N PRO A 36 5.21 11.05 6.49
CA PRO A 36 6.09 9.89 6.48
C PRO A 36 5.44 8.65 5.83
N ALA A 37 4.13 8.43 6.03
CA ALA A 37 3.41 7.35 5.36
C ALA A 37 3.39 7.51 3.84
N MET A 38 3.08 8.71 3.34
CA MET A 38 3.09 8.98 1.90
C MET A 38 4.49 8.92 1.29
N LEU A 39 5.55 9.32 2.02
CA LEU A 39 6.93 9.11 1.56
C LEU A 39 7.23 7.62 1.37
N LYS A 40 6.83 6.78 2.33
CA LYS A 40 7.01 5.33 2.23
C LYS A 40 6.25 4.73 1.04
N LEU A 41 5.02 5.16 0.81
CA LEU A 41 4.21 4.74 -0.33
C LEU A 41 4.81 5.20 -1.67
N ARG A 42 5.31 6.44 -1.74
CA ARG A 42 6.03 6.97 -2.91
C ARG A 42 7.23 6.10 -3.23
N ASP A 43 8.01 5.78 -2.21
CA ASP A 43 9.22 4.98 -2.37
C ASP A 43 8.88 3.54 -2.81
N ALA A 44 7.74 3.00 -2.35
CA ALA A 44 7.13 1.76 -2.85
C ALA A 44 6.54 1.88 -4.28
N GLY A 45 6.63 3.05 -4.92
CA GLY A 45 6.26 3.28 -6.31
C GLY A 45 4.82 3.67 -6.54
N TYR A 46 4.09 4.09 -5.51
CA TYR A 46 2.75 4.65 -5.68
C TYR A 46 2.79 6.05 -6.30
N GLN A 47 1.86 6.29 -7.21
CA GLN A 47 1.43 7.64 -7.59
C GLN A 47 0.23 8.06 -6.73
N PHE A 48 0.04 9.36 -6.56
CA PHE A 48 -1.05 9.89 -5.74
C PHE A 48 -2.03 10.70 -6.59
N VAL A 49 -3.31 10.56 -6.29
CA VAL A 49 -4.39 11.37 -6.89
C VAL A 49 -5.31 11.82 -5.78
N ILE A 50 -5.51 13.14 -5.63
CA ILE A 50 -6.51 13.65 -4.68
C ILE A 50 -7.88 13.50 -5.32
N VAL A 51 -8.86 12.99 -4.57
CA VAL A 51 -10.27 12.92 -4.97
C VAL A 51 -11.12 13.46 -3.83
N SER A 52 -11.69 14.65 -3.98
CA SER A 52 -12.42 15.32 -2.90
C SER A 52 -13.74 15.93 -3.35
N ASN A 53 -14.73 15.89 -2.47
CA ASN A 53 -16.01 16.59 -2.63
C ASN A 53 -15.93 17.92 -1.87
N GLN A 54 -16.24 19.03 -2.51
CA GLN A 54 -16.17 20.38 -1.94
C GLN A 54 -17.52 21.09 -2.14
N ASP A 55 -18.43 20.86 -1.21
CA ASP A 55 -19.82 21.27 -1.32
C ASP A 55 -19.95 22.77 -1.61
N GLY A 56 -20.45 23.11 -2.80
CA GLY A 56 -20.68 24.50 -3.20
C GLY A 56 -19.43 25.28 -3.62
N LEU A 57 -18.30 24.61 -3.89
CA LEU A 57 -17.11 25.27 -4.40
C LEU A 57 -17.40 26.02 -5.71
N GLY A 58 -17.00 27.29 -5.75
CA GLY A 58 -17.28 28.21 -6.86
C GLY A 58 -18.60 28.99 -6.72
N SER A 59 -19.38 28.73 -5.66
CA SER A 59 -20.54 29.55 -5.30
C SER A 59 -20.11 30.85 -4.60
N GLU A 60 -21.08 31.75 -4.37
CA GLU A 60 -20.85 33.00 -3.60
C GLU A 60 -20.43 32.71 -2.16
N GLY A 61 -20.94 31.62 -1.56
CA GLY A 61 -20.63 31.24 -0.18
C GLY A 61 -19.32 30.48 -0.01
N TYR A 62 -18.78 29.88 -1.09
CA TYR A 62 -17.48 29.22 -1.09
C TYR A 62 -16.73 29.49 -2.40
N PRO A 63 -16.18 30.71 -2.58
CA PRO A 63 -15.52 31.10 -3.82
C PRO A 63 -14.25 30.28 -4.07
N GLN A 64 -13.96 30.02 -5.35
CA GLN A 64 -12.76 29.28 -5.78
C GLN A 64 -11.47 29.86 -5.18
N ALA A 65 -11.33 31.19 -5.16
CA ALA A 65 -10.13 31.84 -4.63
C ALA A 65 -9.88 31.56 -3.14
N SER A 66 -10.93 31.31 -2.35
CA SER A 66 -10.81 30.98 -0.93
C SER A 66 -10.33 29.54 -0.71
N PHE A 67 -10.62 28.65 -1.66
CA PHE A 67 -10.10 27.27 -1.69
C PHE A 67 -8.66 27.21 -2.19
N ASP A 68 -8.34 27.95 -3.26
CA ASP A 68 -7.08 27.84 -3.99
C ASP A 68 -5.87 28.11 -3.07
N GLY A 69 -5.92 29.18 -2.27
CA GLY A 69 -4.80 29.56 -1.40
C GLY A 69 -4.39 28.46 -0.41
N PRO A 70 -5.29 27.97 0.45
CA PRO A 70 -5.01 26.86 1.36
C PRO A 70 -4.64 25.57 0.62
N ASN A 71 -5.36 25.22 -0.45
CA ASN A 71 -5.09 24.01 -1.23
C ASN A 71 -3.67 24.04 -1.82
N ASP A 72 -3.26 25.16 -2.41
CA ASP A 72 -1.94 25.32 -3.02
C ASP A 72 -0.83 25.28 -1.97
N LEU A 73 -1.05 25.83 -0.77
CA LEU A 73 -0.10 25.70 0.33
C LEU A 73 0.07 24.24 0.76
N MET A 74 -1.02 23.48 0.88
CA MET A 74 -0.97 22.05 1.19
C MET A 74 -0.16 21.29 0.13
N LEU A 75 -0.46 21.53 -1.16
CA LEU A 75 0.26 20.90 -2.27
C LEU A 75 1.75 21.30 -2.28
N GLN A 76 2.07 22.56 -1.99
CA GLN A 76 3.45 23.04 -1.89
C GLN A 76 4.22 22.35 -0.77
N ILE A 77 3.59 22.14 0.39
CA ILE A 77 4.22 21.43 1.51
C ILE A 77 4.49 19.97 1.12
N PHE A 78 3.52 19.25 0.57
CA PHE A 78 3.75 17.88 0.08
C PHE A 78 4.86 17.82 -0.98
N ALA A 79 4.82 18.71 -1.97
CA ALA A 79 5.82 18.78 -3.02
C ALA A 79 7.22 19.08 -2.47
N SER A 80 7.34 19.93 -1.44
CA SER A 80 8.61 20.23 -0.79
C SER A 80 9.26 19.03 -0.10
N GLN A 81 8.46 18.02 0.28
CA GLN A 81 8.94 16.74 0.82
C GLN A 81 9.16 15.69 -0.28
N GLY A 82 8.90 16.04 -1.54
CA GLY A 82 9.00 15.14 -2.68
C GLY A 82 7.77 14.25 -2.88
N ILE A 83 6.60 14.62 -2.33
CA ILE A 83 5.32 13.97 -2.60
C ILE A 83 4.58 14.80 -3.65
N VAL A 84 4.41 14.26 -4.86
CA VAL A 84 3.77 14.95 -5.98
C VAL A 84 2.50 14.21 -6.37
N PHE A 85 1.40 14.94 -6.48
CA PHE A 85 0.12 14.42 -6.95
C PHE A 85 0.08 14.46 -8.48
N ARG A 86 -0.33 13.34 -9.08
CA ARG A 86 -0.55 13.23 -10.52
C ARG A 86 -1.67 14.15 -10.95
N ASP A 87 -2.78 14.15 -10.22
CA ASP A 87 -3.93 15.02 -10.43
C ASP A 87 -4.60 15.35 -9.07
N VAL A 88 -5.34 16.46 -9.08
CA VAL A 88 -6.21 16.88 -7.98
C VAL A 88 -7.62 17.01 -8.54
N LEU A 89 -8.49 16.07 -8.18
CA LEU A 89 -9.82 15.90 -8.75
C LEU A 89 -10.86 16.35 -7.72
N ILE A 90 -11.50 17.49 -7.99
CA ILE A 90 -12.43 18.14 -7.08
C ILE A 90 -13.82 18.19 -7.71
N ASP A 91 -14.81 17.70 -6.98
CA ASP A 91 -16.22 17.88 -7.32
C ASP A 91 -16.82 18.99 -6.44
N GLY A 92 -17.31 20.06 -7.07
CA GLY A 92 -17.90 21.22 -6.37
C GLY A 92 -19.41 21.13 -6.13
N THR A 93 -20.06 20.05 -6.55
CA THR A 93 -21.53 19.94 -6.54
C THR A 93 -22.06 19.63 -5.16
N TRP A 94 -23.33 19.94 -4.91
CA TRP A 94 -23.98 19.63 -3.65
C TRP A 94 -24.42 18.16 -3.61
N PRO A 95 -24.60 17.57 -2.40
CA PRO A 95 -25.12 16.20 -2.27
C PRO A 95 -26.45 15.95 -3.01
N HIS A 96 -27.33 16.96 -3.06
CA HIS A 96 -28.64 16.84 -3.70
C HIS A 96 -28.59 16.86 -5.24
N ASP A 97 -27.48 17.31 -5.83
CA ASP A 97 -27.30 17.33 -7.28
C ASP A 97 -27.08 15.92 -7.85
N ASN A 98 -26.70 14.95 -7.00
CA ASN A 98 -26.44 13.55 -7.38
C ASN A 98 -25.50 13.42 -8.59
N ALA A 99 -24.51 14.31 -8.70
CA ALA A 99 -23.59 14.33 -9.82
C ALA A 99 -22.76 13.02 -9.87
N PRO A 100 -22.57 12.41 -11.06
CA PRO A 100 -21.80 11.17 -11.18
C PRO A 100 -20.31 11.35 -10.85
N THR A 101 -19.83 12.59 -10.87
CA THR A 101 -18.47 13.00 -10.52
C THR A 101 -18.25 13.07 -9.00
N ARG A 102 -19.31 13.25 -8.21
CA ARG A 102 -19.26 13.33 -6.75
C ARG A 102 -19.08 11.95 -6.13
N LYS A 103 -18.12 11.77 -5.21
CA LYS A 103 -17.95 10.51 -4.45
C LYS A 103 -19.26 10.18 -3.70
N PRO A 104 -19.75 8.92 -3.74
CA PRO A 104 -19.04 7.71 -4.16
C PRO A 104 -19.05 7.41 -5.68
N GLY A 105 -19.62 8.29 -6.49
CA GLY A 105 -19.55 8.20 -7.95
C GLY A 105 -18.12 8.25 -8.48
N ILE A 106 -17.90 7.55 -9.59
CA ILE A 106 -16.57 7.39 -10.20
C ILE A 106 -16.42 8.20 -11.50
N GLY A 107 -17.30 9.18 -11.74
CA GLY A 107 -17.34 9.96 -12.98
C GLY A 107 -16.04 10.71 -13.27
N MET A 108 -15.35 11.20 -12.24
CA MET A 108 -14.02 11.83 -12.40
C MET A 108 -12.93 10.82 -12.80
N MET A 109 -13.15 9.51 -12.61
CA MET A 109 -12.17 8.46 -12.89
C MET A 109 -12.24 7.92 -14.32
N LEU A 110 -13.20 8.36 -15.14
CA LEU A 110 -13.37 7.84 -16.51
C LEU A 110 -12.08 7.88 -17.35
N PRO A 111 -11.24 8.94 -17.30
CA PRO A 111 -9.96 8.94 -18.02
C PRO A 111 -8.98 7.86 -17.52
N TYR A 112 -9.00 7.56 -16.22
CA TYR A 112 -8.12 6.58 -15.60
C TYR A 112 -8.47 5.16 -16.00
N LEU A 113 -9.76 4.82 -16.13
CA LEU A 113 -10.22 3.48 -16.50
C LEU A 113 -9.69 3.01 -17.87
N GLN A 114 -9.27 3.95 -18.72
CA GLN A 114 -8.69 3.68 -20.04
C GLN A 114 -7.15 3.58 -20.01
N ASP A 115 -6.51 4.04 -18.93
CA ASP A 115 -5.07 4.03 -18.77
C ASP A 115 -4.58 2.61 -18.41
N ARG A 116 -3.95 1.95 -19.38
CA ARG A 116 -3.40 0.60 -19.25
C ARG A 116 -2.08 0.54 -18.47
N SER A 117 -1.52 1.69 -18.10
CA SER A 117 -0.30 1.74 -17.30
C SER A 117 -0.57 1.54 -15.80
N ILE A 118 -1.83 1.66 -15.37
CA ILE A 118 -2.22 1.59 -13.95
C ILE A 118 -2.27 0.14 -13.47
N ASP A 119 -1.66 -0.11 -12.31
CA ASP A 119 -1.74 -1.37 -11.58
C ASP A 119 -2.95 -1.34 -10.63
N TRP A 120 -4.12 -1.70 -11.14
CA TRP A 120 -5.38 -1.69 -10.39
C TRP A 120 -5.39 -2.66 -9.21
N ALA A 121 -4.68 -3.80 -9.32
CA ALA A 121 -4.63 -4.80 -8.26
C ALA A 121 -3.93 -4.29 -6.99
N ARG A 122 -2.92 -3.42 -7.14
CA ARG A 122 -2.22 -2.76 -6.03
C ARG A 122 -2.74 -1.36 -5.70
N SER A 123 -3.63 -0.81 -6.52
CA SER A 123 -4.24 0.52 -6.28
C SER A 123 -5.22 0.48 -5.11
N ALA A 124 -5.41 1.62 -4.46
CA ALA A 124 -6.29 1.73 -3.30
C ALA A 124 -6.87 3.13 -3.13
N MET A 125 -7.93 3.25 -2.34
CA MET A 125 -8.50 4.50 -1.87
C MET A 125 -8.29 4.64 -0.36
N VAL A 126 -7.88 5.82 0.08
CA VAL A 126 -7.85 6.22 1.50
C VAL A 126 -8.79 7.39 1.70
N GLY A 127 -9.69 7.28 2.67
CA GLY A 127 -10.59 8.35 3.07
C GLY A 127 -11.08 8.13 4.49
N ASP A 128 -11.71 9.11 5.10
CA ASP A 128 -12.28 8.99 6.45
C ASP A 128 -13.77 8.64 6.43
N ARG A 129 -14.45 8.80 5.28
CA ARG A 129 -15.90 8.64 5.18
C ARG A 129 -16.30 7.32 4.52
N PRO A 130 -17.50 6.78 4.84
CA PRO A 130 -18.05 5.62 4.13
C PRO A 130 -18.19 5.82 2.61
N THR A 131 -18.33 7.07 2.15
CA THR A 131 -18.38 7.41 0.72
C THR A 131 -17.08 7.07 0.00
N ASP A 132 -15.93 7.14 0.66
CA ASP A 132 -14.63 6.79 0.07
C ASP A 132 -14.49 5.28 -0.07
N ILE A 133 -15.01 4.54 0.89
CA ILE A 133 -15.03 3.07 0.85
C ILE A 133 -15.98 2.58 -0.25
N GLN A 134 -17.14 3.22 -0.38
CA GLN A 134 -18.04 2.92 -1.49
C GLN A 134 -17.43 3.31 -2.85
N PHE A 135 -16.68 4.41 -2.93
CA PHE A 135 -15.90 4.78 -4.12
C PHE A 135 -14.87 3.69 -4.47
N ALA A 136 -14.12 3.19 -3.47
CA ALA A 136 -13.17 2.10 -3.65
C ALA A 136 -13.83 0.84 -4.21
N GLN A 137 -15.00 0.47 -3.66
CA GLN A 137 -15.80 -0.65 -4.14
C GLN A 137 -16.28 -0.45 -5.59
N ASN A 138 -16.74 0.75 -5.93
CA ASN A 138 -17.18 1.08 -7.29
C ASN A 138 -16.02 1.02 -8.30
N MET A 139 -14.81 1.33 -7.87
CA MET A 139 -13.57 1.20 -8.66
C MET A 139 -12.98 -0.22 -8.64
N ASN A 140 -13.52 -1.13 -7.82
CA ASN A 140 -12.99 -2.48 -7.58
C ASN A 140 -11.50 -2.46 -7.12
N ILE A 141 -11.18 -1.57 -6.18
CA ILE A 141 -9.86 -1.44 -5.54
C ILE A 141 -9.97 -1.57 -4.02
N ARG A 142 -8.85 -1.72 -3.32
CA ARG A 142 -8.84 -1.77 -1.84
C ARG A 142 -9.26 -0.42 -1.27
N GLY A 143 -10.03 -0.40 -0.19
CA GLY A 143 -10.45 0.82 0.51
C GLY A 143 -9.98 0.80 1.97
N PHE A 144 -9.42 1.91 2.44
CA PHE A 144 -8.91 2.08 3.79
C PHE A 144 -9.61 3.26 4.47
N GLN A 145 -10.43 2.97 5.49
CA GLN A 145 -11.12 4.02 6.23
C GLN A 145 -10.26 4.50 7.40
N LEU A 146 -9.76 5.72 7.30
CA LEU A 146 -9.01 6.37 8.37
C LEU A 146 -9.89 6.56 9.60
N ARG A 147 -9.28 6.36 10.77
CA ARG A 147 -9.93 6.54 12.06
C ARG A 147 -10.09 8.02 12.38
N THR A 148 -11.32 8.48 12.45
CA THR A 148 -11.70 9.81 12.95
C THR A 148 -12.70 9.69 14.11
N GLU A 149 -12.78 10.71 14.95
CA GLU A 149 -13.79 10.75 16.02
C GLU A 149 -15.22 10.79 15.45
N GLN A 150 -15.39 11.42 14.28
CA GLN A 150 -16.69 11.64 13.67
C GLN A 150 -17.22 10.43 12.89
N PHE A 151 -16.37 9.74 12.13
CA PHE A 151 -16.79 8.69 11.20
C PHE A 151 -16.31 7.29 11.59
N GLY A 152 -15.57 7.16 12.68
CA GLY A 152 -14.96 5.90 13.09
C GLY A 152 -13.83 5.51 12.13
N GLY A 153 -13.66 4.23 11.86
CA GLY A 153 -12.57 3.71 11.03
C GLY A 153 -11.51 2.97 11.85
N GLU A 154 -10.80 2.07 11.19
CA GLU A 154 -9.85 1.17 11.85
C GLU A 154 -8.40 1.52 11.56
N TRP A 155 -8.16 2.30 10.51
CA TRP A 155 -6.83 2.54 9.98
C TRP A 155 -6.23 3.87 10.43
N ASP A 156 -4.91 3.90 10.52
CA ASP A 156 -4.11 5.12 10.54
C ASP A 156 -3.12 5.10 9.36
N TRP A 157 -2.48 6.23 9.09
CA TRP A 157 -1.55 6.36 7.97
C TRP A 157 -0.37 5.38 8.04
N ASN A 158 0.12 5.07 9.24
CA ASN A 158 1.20 4.11 9.42
C ASN A 158 0.78 2.68 9.04
N GLY A 159 -0.38 2.24 9.51
CA GLY A 159 -0.97 0.94 9.19
C GLY A 159 -1.28 0.80 7.70
N ILE A 160 -1.80 1.87 7.08
CA ILE A 160 -2.06 1.91 5.63
C ILE A 160 -0.76 1.79 4.85
N ALA A 161 0.26 2.57 5.21
CA ALA A 161 1.55 2.51 4.54
C ALA A 161 2.21 1.14 4.73
N HIS A 162 2.09 0.52 5.91
CA HIS A 162 2.53 -0.86 6.14
C HIS A 162 1.80 -1.84 5.20
N GLU A 163 0.47 -1.82 5.19
CA GLU A 163 -0.36 -2.75 4.41
C GLU A 163 -0.21 -2.58 2.87
N LEU A 164 0.13 -1.39 2.39
CA LEU A 164 0.30 -1.11 0.96
C LEU A 164 1.76 -1.22 0.49
N ALA A 165 2.70 -0.70 1.27
CA ALA A 165 4.11 -0.65 0.88
C ALA A 165 4.89 -1.90 1.31
N ASP A 166 4.53 -2.50 2.45
CA ASP A 166 5.18 -3.70 2.98
C ASP A 166 4.43 -4.97 2.57
N ALA A 167 3.82 -4.97 1.36
CA ALA A 167 3.16 -6.15 0.80
C ALA A 167 3.99 -7.39 1.15
N PRO A 168 3.38 -8.40 1.80
CA PRO A 168 4.11 -9.28 2.69
C PRO A 168 5.31 -9.84 1.98
N ARG A 169 6.50 -9.61 2.54
CA ARG A 169 7.78 -10.09 2.00
C ARG A 169 7.87 -11.59 2.21
N ARG A 170 6.99 -12.30 1.51
CA ARG A 170 6.69 -13.71 1.63
C ARG A 170 6.81 -14.37 0.27
N ALA A 171 7.37 -15.55 0.27
CA ALA A 171 7.40 -16.39 -0.91
C ALA A 171 7.29 -17.86 -0.51
N THR A 172 6.63 -18.63 -1.37
CA THR A 172 6.61 -20.08 -1.31
C THR A 172 7.15 -20.60 -2.62
N VAL A 173 8.32 -21.22 -2.60
CA VAL A 173 8.95 -21.82 -3.77
C VAL A 173 8.86 -23.33 -3.66
N GLN A 174 8.37 -23.97 -4.72
CA GLN A 174 8.40 -25.42 -4.87
C GLN A 174 9.29 -25.78 -6.05
N ARG A 175 10.26 -26.67 -5.81
CA ARG A 175 11.18 -27.18 -6.82
C ARG A 175 11.15 -28.70 -6.77
N ASN A 176 10.74 -29.31 -7.88
CA ASN A 176 10.67 -30.76 -8.02
C ASN A 176 11.50 -31.18 -9.22
N THR A 177 12.49 -32.04 -9.00
CA THR A 177 13.32 -32.67 -10.02
C THR A 177 13.05 -34.18 -10.02
N ARG A 178 13.87 -34.98 -10.70
CA ARG A 178 13.78 -36.45 -10.58
C ARG A 178 14.43 -36.94 -9.28
N GLU A 179 15.39 -36.17 -8.79
CA GLU A 179 16.27 -36.47 -7.68
C GLU A 179 15.72 -35.89 -6.36
N THR A 180 15.03 -34.75 -6.40
CA THR A 180 14.58 -34.00 -5.21
C THR A 180 13.16 -33.46 -5.31
N ARG A 181 12.53 -33.25 -4.15
CA ARG A 181 11.31 -32.48 -3.95
C ARG A 181 11.50 -31.50 -2.82
N ILE A 182 11.34 -30.22 -3.10
CA ILE A 182 11.71 -29.15 -2.18
C ILE A 182 10.60 -28.12 -2.10
N ARG A 183 10.25 -27.72 -0.88
CA ARG A 183 9.38 -26.61 -0.58
C ARG A 183 10.09 -25.68 0.40
N VAL A 184 10.22 -24.41 0.01
CA VAL A 184 10.74 -23.35 0.88
C VAL A 184 9.66 -22.29 1.06
N GLU A 185 9.43 -21.89 2.29
CA GLU A 185 8.58 -20.75 2.65
C GLU A 185 9.39 -19.76 3.47
N VAL A 186 9.29 -18.48 3.09
CA VAL A 186 9.91 -17.37 3.83
C VAL A 186 8.86 -16.31 4.16
N ASP A 187 9.03 -15.68 5.31
CA ASP A 187 8.30 -14.47 5.72
C ASP A 187 9.28 -13.49 6.36
N LEU A 188 9.77 -12.52 5.57
CA LEU A 188 10.80 -11.56 6.00
C LEU A 188 10.29 -10.52 6.99
N ASP A 189 8.97 -10.45 7.21
CA ASP A 189 8.32 -9.52 8.13
C ASP A 189 7.99 -10.15 9.50
N ARG A 190 8.21 -11.46 9.65
CA ARG A 190 7.87 -12.18 10.88
C ARG A 190 9.04 -13.03 11.33
N SER A 191 9.50 -12.86 12.57
CA SER A 191 10.40 -13.84 13.18
C SER A 191 9.61 -15.04 13.71
N ALA A 192 10.11 -16.25 13.48
CA ALA A 192 9.57 -17.49 14.05
C ALA A 192 10.70 -18.52 14.21
N GLU A 193 10.48 -19.56 15.03
CA GLU A 193 11.44 -20.66 15.13
C GLU A 193 11.52 -21.36 13.75
N PRO A 194 12.71 -21.45 13.13
CA PRO A 194 12.88 -22.07 11.83
C PRO A 194 12.49 -23.54 11.85
N GLN A 195 11.89 -24.01 10.76
CA GLN A 195 11.54 -25.42 10.58
C GLN A 195 12.28 -25.97 9.37
N THR A 196 13.26 -26.83 9.58
CA THR A 196 14.06 -27.38 8.48
C THR A 196 14.06 -28.89 8.56
N HIS A 197 13.73 -29.53 7.45
CA HIS A 197 13.77 -30.98 7.32
C HIS A 197 14.27 -31.34 5.93
N THR A 198 15.57 -31.61 5.84
CA THR A 198 16.25 -32.04 4.60
C THR A 198 16.71 -33.49 4.65
N GLY A 199 16.64 -34.12 5.83
CA GLY A 199 17.21 -35.44 6.09
C GLY A 199 18.71 -35.44 6.37
N LEU A 200 19.36 -34.26 6.35
CA LEU A 200 20.79 -34.06 6.60
C LEU A 200 20.98 -33.20 7.85
N PRO A 201 21.29 -33.79 9.03
CA PRO A 201 21.28 -33.06 10.31
C PRO A 201 22.19 -31.82 10.35
N PHE A 202 23.36 -31.89 9.72
CA PHE A 202 24.26 -30.74 9.65
C PHE A 202 23.68 -29.60 8.80
N PHE A 203 23.05 -29.94 7.67
CA PHE A 203 22.49 -28.93 6.77
C PHE A 203 21.22 -28.30 7.35
N ASP A 204 20.37 -29.09 8.01
CA ASP A 204 19.23 -28.60 8.79
C ASP A 204 19.70 -27.55 9.81
N HIS A 205 20.72 -27.88 10.61
CA HIS A 205 21.27 -26.94 11.59
C HIS A 205 21.76 -25.63 10.95
N MET A 206 22.44 -25.71 9.80
CA MET A 206 22.91 -24.52 9.07
C MET A 206 21.76 -23.65 8.56
N LEU A 207 20.70 -24.26 8.02
CA LEU A 207 19.51 -23.56 7.56
C LEU A 207 18.72 -22.92 8.72
N GLU A 208 18.63 -23.59 9.87
CA GLU A 208 18.04 -23.03 11.09
C GLU A 208 18.76 -21.75 11.53
N GLN A 209 20.10 -21.72 11.46
CA GLN A 209 20.86 -20.50 11.80
C GLN A 209 20.49 -19.32 10.90
N ILE A 210 20.22 -19.56 9.61
CA ILE A 210 19.81 -18.51 8.67
C ILE A 210 18.50 -17.87 9.12
N GLY A 211 17.46 -18.65 9.40
CA GLY A 211 16.18 -18.10 9.87
C GLY A 211 16.31 -17.42 11.24
N LYS A 212 17.01 -18.07 12.18
CA LYS A 212 17.15 -17.59 13.57
C LYS A 212 17.91 -16.27 13.66
N HIS A 213 18.99 -16.12 12.91
CA HIS A 213 19.83 -14.91 12.93
C HIS A 213 19.45 -13.91 11.84
N GLY A 214 18.72 -14.33 10.82
CA GLY A 214 18.14 -13.45 9.80
C GLY A 214 16.92 -12.67 10.27
N GLY A 215 16.29 -13.08 11.38
CA GLY A 215 15.13 -12.38 11.95
C GLY A 215 13.82 -12.64 11.19
N PHE A 216 13.78 -13.68 10.35
CA PHE A 216 12.62 -14.02 9.52
C PHE A 216 12.20 -15.47 9.69
N ALA A 217 10.94 -15.77 9.39
CA ALA A 217 10.41 -17.12 9.47
C ALA A 217 10.85 -17.90 8.23
N LEU A 218 11.41 -19.09 8.46
CA LEU A 218 11.92 -19.97 7.43
C LEU A 218 11.35 -21.37 7.64
N SER A 219 10.72 -21.92 6.61
CA SER A 219 10.35 -23.32 6.53
C SER A 219 11.00 -23.96 5.31
N VAL A 220 11.75 -25.04 5.51
CA VAL A 220 12.39 -25.82 4.45
C VAL A 220 11.99 -27.28 4.62
N GLN A 221 11.38 -27.85 3.60
CA GLN A 221 11.14 -29.28 3.48
C GLN A 221 11.83 -29.76 2.21
N ALA A 222 12.72 -30.73 2.34
CA ALA A 222 13.38 -31.37 1.22
C ALA A 222 13.36 -32.90 1.38
N GLU A 223 12.93 -33.58 0.32
CA GLU A 223 13.05 -35.02 0.15
C GLU A 223 13.99 -35.24 -1.04
N GLY A 224 15.14 -35.88 -0.81
CA GLY A 224 16.12 -36.14 -1.86
C GLY A 224 16.62 -37.58 -1.89
N ASP A 225 17.40 -37.90 -2.91
CA ASP A 225 18.02 -39.20 -3.17
C ASP A 225 19.29 -39.45 -2.31
N LEU A 226 19.20 -39.23 -1.00
CA LEU A 226 20.31 -39.32 -0.03
C LEU A 226 21.03 -40.69 0.03
N HIS A 227 20.47 -41.71 -0.62
CA HIS A 227 21.08 -43.03 -0.76
C HIS A 227 22.12 -43.10 -1.90
N ILE A 228 22.11 -42.12 -2.81
CA ILE A 228 23.07 -41.95 -3.89
C ILE A 228 24.18 -40.98 -3.43
N ASP A 229 23.81 -39.73 -3.15
CA ASP A 229 24.68 -38.65 -2.70
C ASP A 229 23.80 -37.52 -2.11
N GLU A 230 24.31 -36.75 -1.15
CA GLU A 230 23.68 -35.55 -0.60
C GLU A 230 23.67 -34.34 -1.56
N HIS A 231 24.52 -34.32 -2.60
CA HIS A 231 24.77 -33.09 -3.37
C HIS A 231 23.51 -32.50 -4.00
N HIS A 232 22.62 -33.33 -4.56
CA HIS A 232 21.38 -32.84 -5.20
C HIS A 232 20.49 -32.12 -4.19
N THR A 233 20.31 -32.72 -3.00
CA THR A 233 19.51 -32.15 -1.91
C THR A 233 20.05 -30.79 -1.48
N ILE A 234 21.37 -30.68 -1.30
CA ILE A 234 22.02 -29.44 -0.88
C ILE A 234 21.88 -28.36 -1.97
N GLU A 235 22.20 -28.70 -3.22
CA GLU A 235 22.17 -27.78 -4.35
C GLU A 235 20.76 -27.24 -4.62
N ASP A 236 19.79 -28.14 -4.78
CA ASP A 236 18.42 -27.76 -5.09
C ASP A 236 17.76 -27.00 -3.94
N THR A 237 18.09 -27.31 -2.68
CA THR A 237 17.61 -26.55 -1.51
C THR A 237 18.17 -25.13 -1.52
N GLY A 238 19.46 -24.99 -1.80
CA GLY A 238 20.11 -23.68 -1.94
C GLY A 238 19.49 -22.84 -3.05
N LEU A 239 19.19 -23.45 -4.20
CA LEU A 239 18.49 -22.80 -5.32
C LEU A 239 17.09 -22.35 -4.92
N ALA A 240 16.30 -23.23 -4.29
CA ALA A 240 14.93 -22.92 -3.85
C ALA A 240 14.91 -21.81 -2.80
N LEU A 241 15.83 -21.84 -1.83
CA LEU A 241 15.97 -20.80 -0.80
C LEU A 241 16.37 -19.46 -1.43
N GLY A 242 17.36 -19.46 -2.31
CA GLY A 242 17.80 -18.24 -3.02
C GLY A 242 16.69 -17.63 -3.88
N GLN A 243 15.86 -18.47 -4.50
CA GLN A 243 14.67 -18.03 -5.24
C GLN A 243 13.60 -17.45 -4.30
N ALA A 244 13.28 -18.14 -3.20
CA ALA A 244 12.28 -17.67 -2.24
C ALA A 244 12.66 -16.32 -1.62
N LEU A 245 13.93 -16.15 -1.24
CA LEU A 245 14.44 -14.86 -0.77
C LEU A 245 14.34 -13.79 -1.85
N ARG A 246 14.67 -14.09 -3.11
CA ARG A 246 14.56 -13.12 -4.22
C ARG A 246 13.11 -12.69 -4.46
N GLU A 247 12.17 -13.63 -4.45
CA GLU A 247 10.75 -13.37 -4.63
C GLU A 247 10.18 -12.55 -3.47
N ALA A 248 10.49 -12.93 -2.23
CA ALA A 248 10.06 -12.23 -1.02
C ALA A 248 10.64 -10.82 -0.91
N LEU A 249 11.86 -10.60 -1.40
CA LEU A 249 12.47 -9.27 -1.46
C LEU A 249 11.91 -8.39 -2.57
N GLY A 250 11.29 -8.97 -3.60
CA GLY A 250 10.74 -8.23 -4.72
C GLY A 250 11.73 -7.26 -5.36
N ASP A 251 11.39 -5.97 -5.35
CA ASP A 251 12.22 -4.88 -5.88
C ASP A 251 13.36 -4.43 -4.95
N LYS A 252 13.53 -5.11 -3.81
CA LYS A 252 14.58 -4.89 -2.81
C LYS A 252 14.56 -3.48 -2.20
N ARG A 253 13.43 -2.77 -2.27
CA ARG A 253 13.31 -1.44 -1.67
C ARG A 253 13.39 -1.56 -0.14
N GLY A 254 14.25 -0.75 0.48
CA GLY A 254 14.44 -0.71 1.93
C GLY A 254 15.49 -1.68 2.49
N ILE A 255 16.28 -2.32 1.63
CA ILE A 255 17.60 -2.90 1.95
C ILE A 255 18.67 -1.99 1.34
#